data_AF-A0A4Y2TG22-F1
#
_entry.id   AF-A0A4Y2TG22-F1
#
_cell.length_a   1.000
_cell.length_b   1.000
_cell.length_c   1.000
_cell.angle_alpha   90.00
_cell.angle_beta   90.00
_cell.angle_gamma   90.00
#
_symmetry.space_group_name_H-M   'P 1'
#
loop_
_entity.id
_entity.type
_entity.pdbx_description
1 polymer ?
#
loop_
_entity_poly.entity_id
_entity_poly.type
_entity_poly.pdbx_seq_one_letter_code
_entity_poly.pdbx_strand_id
1 'polypeptide(L)'
;MSHPRKIPQILSLEGSIQKKSKIVILWWFGPSFLQDHSVVSPCVCSDINDNELYQREFKKTPTDPVCLVVQGQEVLPIINNCSLFTRLQRAIGWCVRFVRSAKNSLQPNEGNLTSSELFKSLMCLVKNVQANCFAQEIQCLKRGQQLPNSSSLINLSPFLDEQDILRVGGRLKNSNLPIERKHPILLPYNNHFSVLIINHFHVLYLHTGQKQL
;
A
#
# COMPACT_ATOMS: atom_id res chain seq x y z
N MET A 1 -43.22 -17.46 13.51
CA MET A 1 -42.30 -18.49 12.99
C MET A 1 -40.94 -17.85 12.75
N SER A 2 -40.00 -18.00 13.68
CA SER A 2 -38.63 -17.53 13.48
C SER A 2 -37.68 -18.48 14.22
N HIS A 3 -36.78 -19.08 13.46
CA HIS A 3 -35.78 -20.06 13.89
C HIS A 3 -34.93 -19.57 15.07
N PRO A 4 -34.65 -20.42 16.08
CA PRO A 4 -33.48 -20.20 16.93
C PRO A 4 -32.21 -20.55 16.14
N ARG A 5 -31.32 -19.58 15.98
CA ARG A 5 -29.95 -19.81 15.52
C ARG A 5 -29.21 -20.63 16.58
N LYS A 6 -28.74 -21.81 16.19
CA LYS A 6 -27.85 -22.67 16.97
C LYS A 6 -26.60 -21.88 17.39
N ILE A 7 -26.32 -21.87 18.69
CA ILE A 7 -25.04 -21.47 19.26
C ILE A 7 -24.09 -22.66 19.07
N PRO A 8 -22.89 -22.49 18.47
CA PRO A 8 -21.92 -23.58 18.43
C PRO A 8 -21.38 -23.84 19.84
N GLN A 9 -21.52 -25.08 20.30
CA GLN A 9 -20.77 -25.61 21.44
C GLN A 9 -19.28 -25.54 21.10
N ILE A 10 -18.51 -24.79 21.89
CA ILE A 10 -17.07 -24.99 21.98
C ILE A 10 -16.81 -25.52 23.39
N LEU A 11 -16.40 -26.79 23.43
CA LEU A 11 -15.84 -27.45 24.60
C LEU A 11 -14.63 -26.64 25.09
N SER A 12 -14.69 -26.19 26.33
CA SER A 12 -13.52 -25.71 27.06
C SER A 12 -12.66 -26.91 27.46
N LEU A 13 -11.44 -26.97 26.93
CA LEU A 13 -10.33 -27.61 27.62
C LEU A 13 -9.94 -26.72 28.80
N GLU A 14 -9.92 -27.29 30.00
CA GLU A 14 -9.52 -26.65 31.24
C GLU A 14 -8.13 -25.99 31.16
N GLY A 15 -8.00 -24.79 31.70
CA GLY A 15 -6.70 -24.16 31.90
C GLY A 15 -6.74 -22.65 32.10
N SER A 16 -6.99 -22.23 33.35
CA SER A 16 -6.50 -20.96 33.90
C SER A 16 -7.12 -19.66 33.34
N ILE A 17 -8.37 -19.37 33.71
CA ILE A 17 -9.06 -18.12 33.36
C ILE A 17 -9.53 -17.41 34.64
N GLN A 18 -8.72 -16.51 35.18
CA GLN A 18 -9.23 -15.47 36.10
C GLN A 18 -8.80 -14.04 35.74
N LYS A 19 -7.83 -13.83 34.84
CA LYS A 19 -7.42 -12.47 34.42
C LYS A 19 -7.76 -12.08 32.97
N LYS A 20 -8.10 -13.01 32.08
CA LYS A 20 -8.47 -12.70 30.68
C LYS A 20 -9.95 -12.35 30.46
N SER A 21 -10.81 -12.59 31.45
CA SER A 21 -12.26 -12.44 31.29
C SER A 21 -12.76 -10.98 31.29
N LYS A 22 -12.08 -10.07 32.00
CA LYS A 22 -12.56 -8.68 32.16
C LYS A 22 -12.50 -7.85 30.87
N ILE A 23 -11.54 -8.08 29.99
CA ILE A 23 -11.40 -7.31 28.73
C ILE A 23 -12.47 -7.68 27.71
N VAL A 24 -12.79 -8.98 27.60
CA VAL A 24 -13.79 -9.46 26.64
C VAL A 24 -15.19 -8.98 27.04
N ILE A 25 -15.51 -8.99 28.34
CA ILE A 25 -16.82 -8.56 28.82
C ILE A 25 -17.02 -7.04 28.63
N LEU A 26 -15.98 -6.22 28.85
CA LEU A 26 -16.08 -4.77 28.67
C LEU A 26 -16.33 -4.36 27.21
N TRP A 27 -15.81 -5.13 26.24
CA TRP A 27 -15.95 -4.81 24.82
C TRP A 27 -17.28 -5.27 24.23
N TRP A 28 -17.82 -6.41 24.69
CA TRP A 28 -19.07 -6.96 24.17
C TRP A 28 -20.33 -6.44 24.89
N PHE A 29 -20.22 -6.13 26.18
CA PHE A 29 -21.37 -5.69 26.98
C PHE A 29 -21.27 -4.23 27.41
N GLY A 30 -20.10 -3.59 27.24
CA GLY A 30 -19.86 -2.23 27.70
C GLY A 30 -19.69 -2.12 29.21
N PRO A 31 -19.28 -0.94 29.71
CA PRO A 31 -19.18 -0.67 31.13
C PRO A 31 -20.56 -0.71 31.81
N SER A 32 -20.59 -1.16 33.07
CA SER A 32 -21.83 -1.41 33.81
C SER A 32 -22.73 -0.18 33.98
N PHE A 33 -22.16 1.05 33.94
CA PHE A 33 -22.95 2.28 34.01
C PHE A 33 -23.85 2.52 32.77
N LEU A 34 -23.60 1.84 31.65
CA LEU A 34 -24.48 1.87 30.47
C LEU A 34 -25.55 0.77 30.52
N GLN A 35 -25.44 -0.19 31.44
CA GLN A 35 -26.37 -1.31 31.59
C GLN A 35 -27.42 -1.06 32.68
N ASP A 36 -27.17 -0.11 33.58
CA ASP A 36 -28.14 0.31 34.59
C ASP A 36 -29.22 1.20 33.97
N HIS A 37 -30.48 0.76 34.03
CA HIS A 37 -31.64 1.54 33.59
C HIS A 37 -31.98 2.72 34.52
N SER A 38 -31.22 2.94 35.60
CA SER A 38 -31.39 4.07 36.51
C SER A 38 -30.37 5.19 36.24
N VAL A 39 -30.13 5.52 34.98
CA VAL A 39 -29.51 6.81 34.66
C VAL A 39 -30.49 7.88 35.08
N VAL A 40 -30.27 8.45 36.27
CA VAL A 40 -30.88 9.74 36.61
C VAL A 40 -30.22 10.74 35.67
N SER A 41 -30.89 11.01 34.55
CA SER A 41 -30.51 12.09 33.65
C SER A 41 -30.34 13.35 34.49
N PRO A 42 -29.21 14.07 34.37
CA PRO A 42 -29.13 15.42 34.91
C PRO A 42 -30.33 16.19 34.39
N CYS A 43 -31.03 16.83 35.31
CA CYS A 43 -32.15 17.74 35.09
C CYS A 43 -32.19 18.30 33.67
N VAL A 44 -33.31 18.07 32.99
CA VAL A 44 -33.62 18.59 31.66
C VAL A 44 -33.39 20.10 31.66
N CYS A 45 -32.25 20.52 31.14
CA CYS A 45 -32.06 21.90 30.71
C CYS A 45 -32.73 21.97 29.34
N SER A 46 -33.95 22.48 29.29
CA SER A 46 -34.80 22.52 28.09
C SER A 46 -34.34 23.55 27.04
N ASP A 47 -33.03 23.74 26.85
CA ASP A 47 -32.49 24.75 25.92
C ASP A 47 -31.38 24.21 25.00
N ILE A 48 -31.27 22.89 24.81
CA ILE A 48 -30.35 22.34 23.82
C ILE A 48 -31.16 21.61 22.76
N ASN A 49 -31.44 22.31 21.66
CA ASN A 49 -31.92 21.73 20.43
C ASN A 49 -30.86 20.70 19.96
N ASP A 50 -31.14 19.40 20.08
CA ASP A 50 -30.23 18.31 19.65
C ASP A 50 -29.77 18.45 18.19
N ASN A 51 -30.55 19.16 17.39
CA ASN A 51 -30.20 19.50 16.02
C ASN A 51 -28.97 20.44 15.96
N GLU A 52 -28.79 21.37 16.90
CA GLU A 52 -27.60 22.23 16.93
C GLU A 52 -26.32 21.46 17.27
N LEU A 53 -26.38 20.39 18.06
CA LEU A 53 -25.21 19.61 18.46
C LEU A 53 -24.71 18.72 17.32
N TYR A 54 -25.64 18.10 16.58
CA TYR A 54 -25.34 17.44 15.30
C TYR A 54 -24.82 18.43 14.26
N GLN A 55 -25.46 19.59 14.10
CA GLN A 55 -25.03 20.62 13.15
C GLN A 55 -23.71 21.32 13.55
N ARG A 56 -23.29 21.23 14.82
CA ARG A 56 -22.00 21.74 15.31
C ARG A 56 -20.82 20.89 14.82
N GLU A 57 -20.97 19.57 14.70
CA GLU A 57 -19.98 18.71 14.04
C GLU A 57 -19.97 18.94 12.52
N PHE A 58 -21.10 19.33 11.93
CA PHE A 58 -21.21 19.78 10.54
C PHE A 58 -20.96 21.27 10.35
N LYS A 59 -20.34 21.98 11.32
CA LYS A 59 -19.87 23.33 11.05
C LYS A 59 -18.87 23.25 9.91
N LYS A 60 -19.31 23.74 8.76
CA LYS A 60 -18.47 24.31 7.70
C LYS A 60 -17.71 25.48 8.31
N THR A 61 -16.77 25.22 9.21
CA THR A 61 -15.60 26.07 9.29
C THR A 61 -15.04 26.12 7.86
N PRO A 62 -14.57 27.27 7.37
CA PRO A 62 -13.59 27.25 6.29
C PRO A 62 -12.42 26.49 6.90
N THR A 63 -12.46 25.17 6.76
CA THR A 63 -11.36 24.30 7.05
C THR A 63 -10.42 24.70 5.94
N ASP A 64 -9.49 25.61 6.25
CA ASP A 64 -8.24 25.70 5.50
C ASP A 64 -7.89 24.25 5.21
N PRO A 65 -7.90 23.83 3.94
CA PRO A 65 -7.74 22.43 3.63
C PRO A 65 -6.46 22.02 4.35
N VAL A 66 -6.59 21.16 5.37
CA VAL A 66 -5.44 20.56 6.04
C VAL A 66 -4.86 19.64 5.00
N CYS A 67 -4.09 20.25 4.11
CA CYS A 67 -3.31 19.56 3.13
C CYS A 67 -2.21 18.91 3.94
N LEU A 68 -2.24 17.59 4.02
CA LEU A 68 -1.03 16.83 4.27
C LEU A 68 -0.06 17.19 3.15
N VAL A 69 0.76 18.21 3.39
CA VAL A 69 1.91 18.51 2.56
C VAL A 69 2.89 17.40 2.86
N VAL A 70 2.79 16.31 2.08
CA VAL A 70 3.84 15.31 2.03
C VAL A 70 5.03 15.99 1.39
N GLN A 71 5.85 16.65 2.21
CA GLN A 71 7.13 17.19 1.79
C GLN A 71 8.06 16.02 1.54
N GLY A 72 8.28 15.72 0.27
CA GLY A 72 9.20 14.69 -0.15
C GLY A 72 8.50 13.57 -0.90
N GLN A 73 9.04 13.26 -2.06
CA GLN A 73 8.84 12.01 -2.76
C GLN A 73 9.58 10.93 -1.95
N GLU A 74 9.08 10.61 -0.76
CA GLU A 74 9.65 9.50 0.00
C GLU A 74 9.25 8.19 -0.67
N VAL A 75 10.21 7.28 -0.75
CA VAL A 75 9.97 5.89 -1.14
C VAL A 75 8.89 5.37 -0.21
N LEU A 76 7.83 4.77 -0.78
CA LEU A 76 6.68 4.29 -0.02
C LEU A 76 7.20 3.65 1.28
N PRO A 77 6.90 4.19 2.48
CA PRO A 77 7.61 3.81 3.72
C PRO A 77 7.58 2.30 3.98
N ILE A 78 6.52 1.65 3.51
CA ILE A 78 6.33 0.20 3.54
C ILE A 78 7.45 -0.60 2.86
N ILE A 79 8.13 -0.03 1.86
CA ILE A 79 9.27 -0.65 1.18
C ILE A 79 10.36 -0.95 2.21
N ASN A 80 10.77 0.06 2.98
CA ASN A 80 11.83 -0.07 3.99
C ASN A 80 11.42 -0.98 5.16
N ASN A 81 10.12 -1.10 5.43
CA ASN A 81 9.60 -1.95 6.50
C ASN A 81 9.38 -3.42 6.09
N CYS A 82 9.56 -3.75 4.81
CA CYS A 82 9.39 -5.11 4.32
C CYS A 82 10.74 -5.82 4.18
N SER A 83 10.84 -7.05 4.69
CA SER A 83 12.01 -7.91 4.52
C SER A 83 11.92 -8.87 3.34
N LEU A 84 10.73 -9.03 2.76
CA LEU A 84 10.46 -9.95 1.65
C LEU A 84 9.75 -9.24 0.51
N PHE A 85 10.27 -9.43 -0.71
CA PHE A 85 9.69 -8.88 -1.92
C PHE A 85 8.23 -9.30 -2.13
N THR A 86 7.90 -10.58 -1.95
CA THR A 86 6.53 -11.09 -2.15
C THR A 86 5.53 -10.47 -1.17
N ARG A 87 5.94 -10.20 0.08
CA ARG A 87 5.10 -9.50 1.06
C ARG A 87 4.85 -8.05 0.64
N LEU A 88 5.90 -7.36 0.22
CA LEU A 88 5.81 -5.99 -0.27
C LEU A 88 4.89 -5.88 -1.50
N GLN A 89 5.13 -6.72 -2.51
CA GLN A 89 4.35 -6.76 -3.75
C GLN A 89 2.86 -7.03 -3.45
N ARG A 90 2.56 -8.01 -2.60
CA ARG A 90 1.17 -8.32 -2.21
C ARG A 90 0.51 -7.17 -1.45
N ALA A 91 1.22 -6.54 -0.51
CA ALA A 91 0.68 -5.39 0.22
C ALA A 91 0.28 -4.26 -0.73
N ILE A 92 1.17 -3.89 -1.67
CA ILE A 92 0.84 -2.89 -2.69
C ILE A 92 -0.28 -3.36 -3.61
N GLY A 93 -0.32 -4.65 -3.97
CA GLY A 93 -1.42 -5.22 -4.76
C GLY A 93 -2.78 -5.05 -4.10
N TRP A 94 -2.87 -5.29 -2.80
CA TRP A 94 -4.09 -5.03 -2.02
C TRP A 94 -4.43 -3.55 -1.93
N CYS A 95 -3.45 -2.67 -1.71
CA CYS A 95 -3.68 -1.22 -1.71
C CYS A 95 -4.23 -0.73 -3.07
N VAL A 96 -3.64 -1.18 -4.18
CA VAL A 96 -4.10 -0.82 -5.53
C VAL A 96 -5.51 -1.35 -5.79
N ARG A 97 -5.81 -2.59 -5.41
CA ARG A 97 -7.16 -3.16 -5.52
C ARG A 97 -8.16 -2.37 -4.69
N PHE A 98 -7.82 -2.06 -3.44
CA PHE A 98 -8.68 -1.27 -2.55
C PHE A 98 -9.00 0.09 -3.14
N VAL A 99 -7.99 0.84 -3.61
CA VAL A 99 -8.20 2.16 -4.25
C VAL A 99 -9.10 2.04 -5.48
N ARG A 100 -8.92 0.98 -6.29
CA ARG A 100 -9.78 0.73 -7.46
C ARG A 100 -11.22 0.43 -7.06
N SER A 101 -11.42 -0.43 -6.06
CA SER A 101 -12.75 -0.80 -5.56
C SER A 101 -13.47 0.39 -4.91
N ALA A 102 -12.74 1.25 -4.19
CA ALA A 102 -13.28 2.46 -3.60
C ALA A 102 -13.73 3.49 -4.67
N LYS A 103 -13.04 3.53 -5.83
CA LYS A 103 -13.41 4.41 -6.95
C LYS A 103 -14.54 3.84 -7.81
N ASN A 104 -14.53 2.53 -8.04
CA ASN A 104 -15.47 1.83 -8.91
C ASN A 104 -16.19 0.75 -8.10
N SER A 105 -17.30 1.13 -7.45
CA SER A 105 -18.12 0.24 -6.61
C SER A 105 -18.84 -0.89 -7.37
N LEU A 106 -18.72 -0.93 -8.71
CA LEU A 106 -19.58 -1.75 -9.56
C LEU A 106 -19.24 -3.25 -9.53
N GLN A 107 -18.03 -3.65 -9.11
CA GLN A 107 -17.68 -5.07 -8.92
C GLN A 107 -16.58 -5.23 -7.85
N PRO A 108 -16.86 -5.85 -6.68
CA PRO A 108 -15.82 -6.25 -5.76
C PRO A 108 -14.98 -7.38 -6.37
N ASN A 109 -13.68 -7.16 -6.53
CA ASN A 109 -12.74 -8.22 -6.93
C ASN A 109 -12.55 -9.17 -5.73
N GLU A 110 -13.30 -10.26 -5.71
CA GLU A 110 -13.19 -11.30 -4.70
C GLU A 110 -12.01 -12.25 -4.96
N GLY A 111 -11.50 -12.88 -3.90
CA GLY A 111 -10.45 -13.88 -3.98
C GLY A 111 -9.02 -13.32 -3.99
N ASN A 112 -8.06 -14.18 -4.36
CA ASN A 112 -6.63 -13.87 -4.33
C ASN A 112 -6.23 -12.80 -5.35
N LEU A 113 -5.07 -12.17 -5.12
CA LEU A 113 -4.46 -11.26 -6.10
C LEU A 113 -4.14 -12.03 -7.39
N THR A 114 -4.59 -11.49 -8.52
CA THR A 114 -4.28 -12.01 -9.85
C THR A 114 -2.85 -11.69 -10.25
N SER A 115 -2.29 -12.43 -11.21
CA SER A 115 -0.98 -12.13 -11.79
C SER A 115 -0.90 -10.71 -12.37
N SER A 116 -1.99 -10.22 -12.98
CA SER A 116 -2.08 -8.84 -13.49
C SER A 116 -1.99 -7.80 -12.38
N GLU A 117 -2.65 -8.03 -11.23
CA GLU A 117 -2.57 -7.11 -10.09
C GLU A 117 -1.18 -7.15 -9.43
N LEU A 118 -0.57 -8.33 -9.32
CA LEU A 118 0.80 -8.46 -8.85
C LEU A 118 1.78 -7.73 -9.79
N PHE A 119 1.61 -7.85 -11.10
CA PHE A 119 2.42 -7.12 -12.07
C PHE A 119 2.22 -5.60 -11.95
N LYS A 120 0.97 -5.13 -11.85
CA LYS A 120 0.67 -3.70 -11.64
C LYS A 120 1.26 -3.17 -10.34
N SER A 121 1.21 -3.95 -9.26
CA SER A 121 1.80 -3.57 -7.99
C SER A 121 3.33 -3.46 -8.07
N LEU A 122 3.97 -4.35 -8.81
CA LEU A 122 5.40 -4.28 -9.09
C LEU A 122 5.75 -3.03 -9.88
N MET A 123 5.01 -2.74 -10.96
CA MET A 123 5.22 -1.52 -11.74
C MET A 123 4.99 -0.25 -10.92
N CYS A 124 4.03 -0.23 -9.99
CA CYS A 124 3.82 0.88 -9.07
C CYS A 124 5.02 1.11 -8.15
N LEU A 125 5.57 0.04 -7.57
CA LEU A 125 6.78 0.09 -6.76
C LEU A 125 7.98 0.60 -7.55
N VAL A 126 8.20 0.07 -8.76
CA VAL A 126 9.28 0.51 -9.67
C VAL A 126 9.15 2.01 -9.95
N LYS A 127 7.97 2.48 -10.37
CA LYS A 127 7.74 3.91 -10.65
C LYS A 127 8.02 4.78 -9.44
N ASN A 128 7.57 4.37 -8.26
CA ASN A 128 7.80 5.14 -7.04
C ASN A 128 9.30 5.25 -6.73
N VAL A 129 10.02 4.13 -6.75
CA VAL A 129 11.47 4.11 -6.49
C VAL A 129 12.24 4.93 -7.53
N GLN A 130 11.90 4.79 -8.81
CA GLN A 130 12.52 5.56 -9.89
C GLN A 130 12.22 7.06 -9.75
N ALA A 131 10.98 7.43 -9.46
CA ALA A 131 10.60 8.83 -9.26
C ALA A 131 11.40 9.49 -8.13
N ASN A 132 11.74 8.73 -7.08
CA ASN A 132 12.47 9.25 -5.93
C ASN A 132 13.98 9.27 -6.14
N CYS A 133 14.53 8.24 -6.80
CA CYS A 133 15.98 8.10 -6.97
C CYS A 133 16.52 8.76 -8.25
N PHE A 134 15.68 8.92 -9.28
CA PHE A 134 16.04 9.43 -10.60
C PHE A 134 15.15 10.60 -11.01
N ALA A 135 14.69 11.40 -10.04
CA ALA A 135 13.75 12.49 -10.25
C ALA A 135 14.23 13.46 -11.34
N GLN A 136 15.52 13.83 -11.29
CA GLN A 136 16.14 14.76 -12.22
C GLN A 136 16.20 14.17 -13.64
N GLU A 137 16.67 12.92 -13.78
CA GLU A 137 16.75 12.24 -15.06
C GLU A 137 15.38 12.06 -15.70
N ILE A 138 14.37 11.65 -14.91
CA ILE A 138 12.99 11.51 -15.38
C ILE A 138 12.44 12.86 -15.85
N GLN A 139 12.71 13.94 -15.11
CA GLN A 139 12.26 15.27 -15.49
C GLN A 139 12.91 15.76 -16.79
N CYS A 140 14.21 15.52 -16.97
CA CYS A 140 14.92 15.82 -18.21
C CYS A 140 14.32 15.04 -19.39
N LEU A 141 14.11 13.73 -19.23
CA LEU A 141 13.55 12.88 -20.28
C LEU A 141 12.11 13.27 -20.65
N LYS A 142 11.27 13.61 -19.66
CA LYS A 142 9.91 14.10 -19.90
C LYS A 142 9.88 15.42 -20.69
N ARG A 143 10.94 16.24 -20.58
CA ARG A 143 11.10 17.50 -21.32
C ARG A 143 11.80 17.32 -22.67
N GLY A 144 12.17 16.09 -23.05
CA GLY A 144 12.96 15.83 -24.25
C GLY A 144 14.38 16.39 -24.18
N GLN A 145 14.89 16.67 -22.97
CA GLN A 145 16.24 17.19 -22.75
C GLN A 145 17.23 16.05 -22.57
N GLN A 146 18.50 16.31 -22.90
CA GLN A 146 19.58 15.39 -22.56
C GLN A 146 19.78 15.32 -21.05
N LEU A 147 20.24 14.16 -20.57
CA LEU A 147 20.58 14.00 -19.16
C LEU A 147 21.78 14.90 -18.79
N PRO A 148 21.87 15.34 -17.52
CA PRO A 148 23.05 16.01 -17.02
C PRO A 148 24.30 15.14 -17.19
N ASN A 149 25.43 15.74 -17.56
CA ASN A 149 26.72 15.04 -17.66
C ASN A 149 27.18 14.42 -16.33
N SER A 150 26.66 14.90 -15.21
CA SER A 150 26.89 14.35 -13.87
C SER A 150 26.07 13.09 -13.57
N SER A 151 25.08 12.75 -14.39
CA SER A 151 24.24 11.58 -14.14
C SER A 151 25.00 10.29 -14.46
N SER A 152 25.03 9.39 -13.47
CA SER A 152 25.57 8.03 -13.65
C SER A 152 24.86 7.23 -14.73
N LEU A 153 23.64 7.63 -15.10
CA LEU A 153 22.83 6.91 -16.09
C LEU A 153 23.15 7.29 -17.54
N ILE A 154 23.91 8.36 -17.81
CA ILE A 154 24.10 8.88 -19.18
C ILE A 154 24.64 7.81 -20.16
N ASN A 155 25.58 6.99 -19.70
CA ASN A 155 26.20 5.93 -20.49
C ASN A 155 25.25 4.74 -20.77
N LEU A 156 24.12 4.65 -20.08
CA LEU A 156 23.12 3.60 -20.26
C LEU A 156 22.05 3.98 -21.31
N SER A 157 22.18 5.16 -21.93
CA SER A 157 21.21 5.70 -22.89
C SER A 157 19.76 5.56 -22.40
N PRO A 158 19.43 6.11 -21.21
CA PRO A 158 18.17 5.85 -20.55
C PRO A 158 17.01 6.54 -21.27
N PHE A 159 15.85 5.91 -21.26
CA PHE A 159 14.62 6.46 -21.85
C PHE A 159 13.39 6.04 -21.02
N LEU A 160 12.28 6.76 -21.21
CA LEU A 160 10.98 6.39 -20.62
C LEU A 160 10.18 5.57 -21.62
N ASP A 161 9.62 4.44 -21.18
CA ASP A 161 8.70 3.65 -21.98
C ASP A 161 7.27 4.24 -21.99
N GLU A 162 6.35 3.56 -22.69
CA GLU A 162 4.93 3.92 -22.77
C GLU A 162 4.22 3.96 -21.41
N GLN A 163 4.82 3.34 -20.38
CA GLN A 163 4.33 3.32 -19.02
C GLN A 163 5.11 4.28 -18.11
N ASP A 164 5.89 5.25 -18.63
CA ASP A 164 6.74 6.14 -17.82
C ASP A 164 7.76 5.39 -16.93
N ILE A 165 8.18 4.18 -17.31
CA ILE A 165 9.24 3.45 -16.61
C ILE A 165 10.58 3.79 -17.25
N LEU A 166 11.56 4.12 -16.40
CA LEU A 166 12.92 4.38 -16.84
C LEU A 166 13.62 3.06 -17.21
N ARG A 167 14.09 2.95 -18.45
CA ARG A 167 14.73 1.74 -19.01
C ARG A 167 16.06 2.04 -19.69
N VAL A 168 16.90 1.00 -19.81
CA VAL A 168 18.20 1.05 -20.49
C VAL A 168 18.02 0.98 -22.01
N GLY A 169 18.71 1.85 -22.74
CA GLY A 169 18.77 1.87 -24.20
C GLY A 169 20.12 1.38 -24.76
N GLY A 170 20.31 1.60 -26.06
CA GLY A 170 21.62 1.46 -26.70
C GLY A 170 21.96 0.04 -27.19
N ARG A 171 22.83 -0.69 -26.47
CA ARG A 171 23.63 -1.82 -27.00
C ARG A 171 22.83 -2.92 -27.69
N LEU A 172 21.59 -3.18 -27.24
CA LEU A 172 20.74 -4.25 -27.79
C LEU A 172 19.67 -3.75 -28.78
N LYS A 173 19.68 -2.47 -29.17
CA LYS A 173 18.64 -1.85 -30.00
C LYS A 173 18.32 -2.66 -31.27
N ASN A 174 19.36 -3.17 -31.93
CA ASN A 174 19.25 -3.91 -33.19
C ASN A 174 19.11 -5.44 -33.02
N SER A 175 18.97 -5.95 -31.79
CA SER A 175 18.77 -7.38 -31.55
C SER A 175 17.33 -7.82 -31.82
N ASN A 176 17.13 -9.09 -32.17
CA ASN A 176 15.79 -9.71 -32.28
C ASN A 176 15.22 -10.16 -30.92
N LEU A 177 15.72 -9.57 -29.82
CA LEU A 177 15.25 -9.90 -28.48
C LEU A 177 13.90 -9.23 -28.18
N PRO A 178 13.06 -9.87 -27.35
CA PRO A 178 11.86 -9.23 -26.79
C PRO A 178 12.21 -7.92 -26.09
N ILE A 179 11.28 -6.96 -26.11
CA ILE A 179 11.51 -5.61 -25.59
C ILE A 179 11.96 -5.61 -24.13
N GLU A 180 11.43 -6.52 -23.31
CA GLU A 180 11.77 -6.67 -21.89
C GLU A 180 13.23 -7.06 -21.66
N ARG A 181 13.82 -7.85 -22.56
CA ARG A 181 15.25 -8.21 -22.51
C ARG A 181 16.12 -7.16 -23.19
N LYS A 182 15.60 -6.52 -24.23
CA LYS A 182 16.28 -5.48 -24.98
C LYS A 182 16.46 -4.20 -24.15
N HIS A 183 15.45 -3.84 -23.37
CA HIS A 183 15.35 -2.63 -22.58
C HIS A 183 15.03 -2.96 -21.12
N PRO A 184 16.01 -3.45 -20.34
CA PRO A 184 15.84 -3.69 -18.91
C PRO A 184 15.40 -2.44 -18.14
N ILE A 185 14.61 -2.65 -17.09
CA ILE A 185 14.19 -1.61 -16.14
C ILE A 185 15.40 -1.15 -15.32
N LEU A 186 15.58 0.17 -15.19
CA LEU A 186 16.63 0.75 -14.35
C LEU A 186 16.19 0.80 -12.89
N LEU A 187 16.92 0.11 -12.01
CA LEU A 187 16.73 0.18 -10.57
C LEU A 187 17.97 0.81 -9.90
N PRO A 188 17.78 1.65 -8.86
CA PRO A 188 18.88 2.21 -8.10
C PRO A 188 19.68 1.12 -7.37
N TYR A 189 21.00 1.22 -7.40
CA TYR A 189 21.89 0.19 -6.85
C TYR A 189 21.81 0.11 -5.30
N ASN A 190 21.78 1.25 -4.60
CA ASN A 190 21.73 1.35 -3.14
C ASN A 190 20.31 1.62 -2.63
N ASN A 191 19.33 0.86 -3.11
CA ASN A 191 17.96 0.95 -2.62
C ASN A 191 17.47 -0.38 -2.07
N HIS A 192 16.80 -0.32 -0.91
CA HIS A 192 16.26 -1.50 -0.25
C HIS A 192 15.32 -2.32 -1.15
N PHE A 193 14.51 -1.65 -1.99
CA PHE A 193 13.66 -2.33 -2.97
C PHE A 193 14.46 -3.19 -3.96
N SER A 194 15.57 -2.66 -4.47
CA SER A 194 16.46 -3.40 -5.38
C SER A 194 17.06 -4.62 -4.70
N VAL A 195 17.48 -4.47 -3.44
CA VAL A 195 18.00 -5.57 -2.61
C VAL A 195 16.93 -6.65 -2.40
N LEU A 196 15.68 -6.27 -2.11
CA LEU A 196 14.58 -7.22 -1.97
C LEU A 196 14.34 -8.03 -3.24
N ILE A 197 14.38 -7.39 -4.42
CA ILE A 197 14.22 -8.07 -5.72
C ILE A 197 15.38 -9.04 -5.96
N ILE A 198 16.61 -8.58 -5.79
CA ILE A 198 17.82 -9.40 -6.00
C ILE A 198 17.76 -10.63 -5.09
N ASN A 199 17.49 -10.44 -3.81
CA ASN A 199 17.39 -11.54 -2.84
C ASN A 199 16.26 -12.52 -3.19
N HIS A 200 15.12 -12.02 -3.65
CA HIS A 200 14.01 -12.88 -4.07
C HIS A 200 14.41 -13.83 -5.19
N PHE A 201 15.02 -13.30 -6.26
CA PHE A 201 15.46 -14.12 -7.39
C PHE A 201 16.69 -14.98 -7.06
N HIS A 202 17.57 -14.50 -6.19
CA HIS A 202 18.70 -15.28 -5.70
C HIS A 202 18.25 -16.57 -4.99
N VAL A 203 17.24 -16.47 -4.10
CA VAL A 203 16.65 -17.64 -3.43
C VAL A 203 15.84 -18.48 -4.43
N LEU A 204 15.06 -17.85 -5.31
CA LEU A 204 14.20 -18.56 -6.27
C LEU A 204 15.00 -19.44 -7.25
N TYR A 205 16.16 -18.95 -7.69
CA TYR A 205 17.07 -19.70 -8.55
C TYR A 205 18.13 -20.47 -7.75
N LEU A 206 17.87 -20.85 -6.50
CA LEU A 206 18.73 -21.73 -5.69
C LEU A 206 20.19 -21.24 -5.59
N HIS A 207 20.41 -19.94 -5.50
CA HIS A 207 21.74 -19.32 -5.47
C HIS A 207 22.61 -19.62 -6.70
N THR A 208 22.03 -20.06 -7.82
CA THR A 208 22.81 -20.30 -9.04
C THR A 208 23.53 -19.03 -9.45
N GLY A 209 24.84 -19.13 -9.66
CA GLY A 209 25.65 -18.01 -10.10
C GLY A 209 25.22 -17.47 -11.46
N GLN A 210 25.70 -16.27 -11.78
CA GLN A 210 25.37 -15.45 -12.96
C GLN A 210 25.60 -16.09 -14.35
N LYS A 211 25.98 -17.38 -14.41
CA LYS A 211 26.40 -18.11 -15.62
C LYS A 211 25.31 -18.95 -16.30
N GLN A 212 24.05 -18.90 -15.84
CA GLN A 212 22.99 -19.80 -16.33
C GLN A 212 21.70 -19.12 -16.80
N LEU A 213 21.68 -17.79 -16.99
CA LEU A 213 20.52 -17.06 -17.53
C LEU A 213 20.84 -16.34 -18.84
#